data_AF-A0AAN9TFK7-F1
#
_entry.id   AF-A0AAN9TFK7-F1
#
_cell.length_a   1.000
_cell.length_b   1.000
_cell.length_c   1.000
_cell.angle_alpha   90.00
_cell.angle_beta   90.00
_cell.angle_gamma   90.00
#
_symmetry.space_group_name_H-M   'P 1'
#
loop_
_entity.id
_entity.type
_entity.pdbx_description
1 polymer ?
#
loop_
_entity_poly.entity_id
_entity_poly.type
_entity_poly.pdbx_seq_one_letter_code
_entity_poly.pdbx_strand_id
1 'polypeptide(L)' 'MATTAPFWNRSTFLVITDASRGIGKNLAIQFSTLVTSDSTLVLLARNLQNLETTKTEILATNPKLDVKERSTK' A
#
# COMPACT_ATOMS: atom_id res chain seq x y z
N MET A 1 -10.78 -24.62 -21.53
CA MET A 1 -9.66 -24.39 -20.59
C MET A 1 -9.95 -23.10 -19.87
N ALA A 2 -10.15 -23.11 -18.55
CA ALA A 2 -10.37 -21.88 -17.78
C ALA A 2 -9.03 -21.18 -17.60
N THR A 3 -8.83 -20.05 -18.29
CA THR A 3 -7.70 -19.16 -18.03
C THR A 3 -7.98 -18.42 -16.73
N THR A 4 -7.48 -18.94 -15.62
CA THR A 4 -7.52 -18.25 -14.33
C THR A 4 -6.79 -16.92 -14.50
N ALA A 5 -7.50 -15.81 -14.37
CA ALA A 5 -6.86 -14.50 -14.45
C ALA A 5 -5.67 -14.42 -13.46
N PRO A 6 -4.56 -13.76 -13.80
CA PRO A 6 -3.39 -13.66 -12.91
C PRO A 6 -3.78 -13.00 -11.59
N PHE A 7 -3.27 -13.46 -10.46
CA PHE A 7 -3.64 -12.92 -9.13
C PHE A 7 -3.19 -11.46 -8.96
N TRP A 8 -1.97 -11.15 -9.41
CA TRP A 8 -1.37 -9.82 -9.39
C TRP A 8 -1.79 -8.97 -10.60
N ASN A 9 -1.35 -7.70 -10.62
CA ASN A 9 -1.65 -6.74 -11.67
C ASN A 9 -3.16 -6.53 -11.87
N ARG A 10 -3.85 -6.34 -10.75
CA ARG A 10 -5.28 -5.99 -10.69
C ARG A 10 -5.48 -4.75 -9.83
N SER A 11 -6.54 -4.01 -10.16
CA SER A 11 -7.06 -2.94 -9.31
C SER A 11 -7.40 -3.53 -7.94
N THR A 12 -6.74 -3.02 -6.91
CA THR A 12 -6.78 -3.60 -5.57
C THR A 12 -7.06 -2.50 -4.55
N PHE A 13 -7.95 -2.79 -3.61
CA PHE A 13 -8.11 -2.01 -2.39
C PHE A 13 -7.37 -2.73 -1.26
N LEU A 14 -6.28 -2.14 -0.76
CA LEU A 14 -5.40 -2.76 0.21
C LEU A 14 -5.37 -1.96 1.51
N VAL A 15 -5.78 -2.59 2.62
CA VAL A 15 -5.71 -2.00 3.96
C VAL A 15 -4.59 -2.68 4.74
N ILE A 16 -3.69 -1.87 5.31
CA ILE A 16 -2.53 -2.38 6.04
C ILE A 16 -2.50 -1.77 7.43
N THR A 17 -2.63 -2.61 8.43
CA THR A 17 -2.46 -2.25 9.85
C THR A 17 -0.99 -2.29 10.24
N ASP A 18 -0.64 -1.52 11.27
CA ASP A 18 0.75 -1.32 11.71
C ASP A 18 1.70 -0.91 10.58
N ALA A 19 1.18 -0.19 9.57
CA ALA A 19 1.91 0.20 8.36
C ALA A 19 3.05 1.21 8.61
N SER A 20 3.14 1.79 9.81
CA SER A 20 4.13 2.82 10.13
C SER A 20 5.59 2.33 10.17
N ARG A 21 5.85 1.02 10.36
CA ARG A 21 7.21 0.49 10.52
C ARG A 21 7.28 -1.03 10.32
N GLY A 22 8.50 -1.56 10.33
CA GLY A 22 8.75 -3.00 10.37
C GLY A 22 8.09 -3.74 9.21
N ILE A 23 7.39 -4.85 9.52
CA ILE A 23 6.79 -5.73 8.52
C ILE A 23 5.63 -5.04 7.80
N GLY A 24 4.73 -4.35 8.52
CA GLY A 24 3.60 -3.65 7.90
C GLY A 24 4.05 -2.62 6.86
N LYS A 25 5.07 -1.83 7.19
CA LYS A 25 5.70 -0.89 6.24
C LYS A 25 6.27 -1.61 5.02
N ASN A 26 7.09 -2.65 5.23
CA ASN A 26 7.72 -3.37 4.13
C ASN A 26 6.70 -4.08 3.23
N LEU A 27 5.63 -4.63 3.81
CA LEU A 27 4.52 -5.19 3.05
C LEU A 27 3.86 -4.11 2.18
N ALA A 28 3.57 -2.94 2.73
CA ALA A 28 2.97 -1.86 1.95
C ALA A 28 3.79 -1.46 0.73
N ILE A 29 5.12 -1.37 0.89
CA ILE A 29 6.04 -1.05 -0.19
C ILE A 29 6.14 -2.19 -1.20
N GLN A 30 6.23 -3.45 -0.78
CA GLN A 30 6.30 -4.56 -1.73
C GLN A 30 5.00 -4.72 -2.52
N PHE A 31 3.84 -4.61 -1.86
CA PHE A 31 2.55 -4.70 -2.54
C PHE A 31 2.32 -3.56 -3.53
N SER A 32 2.86 -2.37 -3.30
CA SER A 32 2.75 -1.25 -4.26
C SER A 32 3.39 -1.55 -5.63
N THR A 33 4.31 -2.52 -5.69
CA THR A 33 4.95 -3.00 -6.92
C THR A 33 4.13 -4.06 -7.66
N LEU A 34 3.17 -4.70 -6.98
CA LEU A 34 2.42 -5.85 -7.50
C LEU A 34 1.00 -5.48 -7.95
N VAL A 35 0.50 -4.33 -7.49
CA VAL A 35 -0.83 -3.81 -7.81
C VAL A 35 -0.77 -2.83 -8.99
N THR A 36 -1.90 -2.63 -9.66
CA THR A 36 -1.99 -1.64 -10.75
C THR A 36 -2.08 -0.22 -10.21
N SER A 37 -1.72 0.76 -11.05
CA SER A 37 -1.70 2.18 -10.70
C SER A 37 -3.05 2.78 -10.28
N ASP A 38 -4.16 2.15 -10.63
CA ASP A 38 -5.52 2.55 -10.23
C ASP A 38 -5.95 1.97 -8.87
N SER A 39 -5.03 1.31 -8.17
CA SER A 39 -5.26 0.73 -6.84
C SER A 39 -5.23 1.78 -5.73
N THR A 40 -5.90 1.46 -4.62
CA THR A 40 -5.93 2.30 -3.42
C THR A 40 -5.30 1.55 -2.24
N LEU A 41 -4.34 2.19 -1.58
CA LEU A 41 -3.69 1.69 -0.38
C LEU A 41 -4.10 2.55 0.82
N VAL A 42 -4.58 1.93 1.89
CA VAL A 42 -4.92 2.56 3.16
C VAL A 42 -3.96 2.10 4.25
N LEU A 43 -3.16 3.03 4.76
CA LEU A 43 -2.15 2.79 5.79
C LEU A 43 -2.68 3.20 7.17
N LEU A 44 -2.74 2.25 8.09
CA LEU A 44 -3.26 2.43 9.44
C LEU A 44 -2.15 2.22 10.47
N ALA A 45 -1.94 3.18 11.36
CA ALA A 45 -1.05 3.06 12.52
C ALA A 45 -1.32 4.17 13.56
N ARG A 46 -0.50 4.22 14.61
CA ARG A 46 -0.58 5.23 15.68
C ARG A 46 0.29 6.47 15.45
N ASN A 47 1.28 6.38 14.56
CA ASN A 47 2.26 7.45 14.32
C ASN A 47 2.08 7.97 12.89
N LEU A 48 1.54 9.19 12.77
CA LEU A 48 1.27 9.84 11.49
C LEU A 48 2.55 10.12 10.69
N GLN A 49 3.58 10.68 11.33
CA GLN A 49 4.86 11.00 10.68
C GLN A 49 5.44 9.77 9.97
N ASN A 50 5.43 8.62 10.65
CA ASN A 50 5.94 7.37 10.08
C ASN A 50 5.04 6.83 8.94
N LEU A 51 3.73 7.08 8.99
CA LEU A 51 2.81 6.75 7.90
C LEU A 51 3.08 7.61 6.66
N GLU A 52 3.32 8.92 6.84
CA GLU A 52 3.70 9.83 5.76
C GLU A 52 5.03 9.44 5.11
N THR A 53 6.02 9.03 5.91
CA THR A 53 7.27 8.45 5.38
C THR A 53 6.99 7.19 4.55
N THR A 54 6.15 6.29 5.06
CA THR A 54 5.78 5.05 4.34
C THR A 54 5.06 5.34 3.03
N LYS A 55 4.12 6.30 3.03
CA LYS A 55 3.44 6.79 1.83
C LYS A 55 4.42 7.37 0.81
N THR A 56 5.39 8.16 1.27
CA THR A 56 6.42 8.73 0.39
C THR A 56 7.23 7.63 -0.30
N GLU A 57 7.64 6.58 0.42
CA GLU A 57 8.37 5.45 -0.15
C GLU A 57 7.51 4.62 -1.13
N ILE A 58 6.22 4.45 -0.84
CA ILE A 58 5.27 3.81 -1.76
C ILE A 58 5.15 4.62 -3.06
N LEU A 59 4.95 5.94 -2.96
CA LEU A 59 4.79 6.81 -4.12
C LEU A 59 6.09 6.99 -4.91
N ALA A 60 7.26 6.87 -4.28
CA ALA A 60 8.53 6.80 -4.99
C ALA A 60 8.63 5.54 -5.87
N THR A 61 7.95 4.46 -5.46
CA THR A 61 7.94 3.18 -6.19
C THR A 61 6.85 3.14 -7.25
N ASN A 62 5.65 3.66 -6.95
CA ASN A 62 4.53 3.74 -7.87
C ASN A 62 3.80 5.09 -7.69
N PRO A 63 4.19 6.14 -8.44
CA PRO A 63 3.72 7.51 -8.23
C PRO A 63 2.23 7.74 -8.49
N LYS A 64 1.57 6.79 -9.15
CA LYS A 64 0.17 6.93 -9.58
C LYS A 64 -0.83 6.34 -8.59
N LEU A 65 -0.37 5.59 -7.57
CA LEU A 65 -1.25 4.98 -6.59
C LEU A 65 -1.99 6.03 -5.75
N ASP A 66 -3.24 5.71 -5.41
CA ASP A 66 -3.95 6.46 -4.38
C ASP A 66 -3.58 5.91 -3.00
N VAL A 67 -2.82 6.68 -2.22
CA VAL A 67 -2.36 6.27 -0.88
C VAL A 67 -2.99 7.17 0.18
N LYS A 68 -3.74 6.56 1.10
CA LYS A 68 -4.38 7.22 2.24
C LYS A 68 -3.75 6.78 3.55
N GLU A 69 -3.47 7.72 4.42
CA GLU A 69 -2.92 7.52 5.76
C GLU A 69 -3.98 7.88 6.80
N ARG A 70 -4.12 7.05 7.83
CA ARG A 70 -5.01 7.33 8.96
C ARG A 70 -4.34 6.96 10.28
N SER A 71 -4.11 7.98 11.09
CA SER A 71 -3.75 7.81 12.51
C SER A 71 -4.95 7.26 13.28
N THR A 72 -4.66 6.36 14.22
CA THR A 72 -5.61 5.78 15.18
C THR A 72 -5.45 6.35 16.59
N LYS A 73 -4.54 7.31 16.77
CA LYS A 73 -4.49 8.22 17.92
C LYS A 73 -5.31 9.47 17.63
#